data_AF-A0A1Y3N9D8-F1
#
_entry.id   AF-A0A1Y3N9D8-F1
#
_cell.length_a   1.000
_cell.length_b   1.000
_cell.length_c   1.000
_cell.angle_alpha   90.00
_cell.angle_beta   90.00
_cell.angle_gamma   90.00
#
_symmetry.space_group_name_H-M   'P 1'
#
loop_
_entity.id
_entity.type
_entity.pdbx_description
1 polymer ?
#
loop_
_entity_poly.entity_id
_entity_poly.type
_entity_poly.pdbx_seq_one_letter_code
_entity_poly.pdbx_strand_id
1 'polypeptide(L)'
;MILFLIFVYLFSFIDALCNIINNKNEFISKINENAEIYNIQNEIVFDNHDIININSRKVSFIGNSNDSIIKFLNTSSINISFHENCDDIEIRNMNIIGNFKFNNNKSIKFVNVTYNGFFISNNKILTNNSTIQISSSKFQLSNEYNGYEIYNYNVDIKNSSFYGNNNYNLFLMKIENEENNFRNSNINYSFFTGNYCNSAVSISYSNIICTYTKFEKFFSGRELNSGGALNLFYTRNVFNNTDFEDNYSEGDGGSISFKYSIDTEIHIMSFKNTTSTVS
;
A
#
# COMPACT_ATOMS: atom_id res chain seq x y z
N MET A 1 16.40 45.13 -6.41
CA MET A 1 16.62 44.62 -7.79
C MET A 1 17.38 43.29 -7.80
N ILE A 2 18.55 43.18 -7.15
CA ILE A 2 19.33 41.92 -7.08
C ILE A 2 18.56 40.78 -6.38
N LEU A 3 17.91 41.05 -5.24
CA LEU A 3 17.07 40.05 -4.56
C LEU A 3 15.90 39.56 -5.43
N PHE A 4 15.30 40.45 -6.23
CA PHE A 4 14.20 40.11 -7.13
C PHE A 4 14.68 39.23 -8.29
N LEU A 5 15.85 39.54 -8.86
CA LEU A 5 16.49 38.71 -9.89
C LEU A 5 16.86 37.32 -9.36
N ILE A 6 17.38 37.22 -8.12
CA ILE A 6 17.66 35.93 -7.47
C ILE A 6 16.37 35.13 -7.27
N PHE A 7 15.28 35.80 -6.87
CA PHE A 7 13.99 35.15 -6.66
C PHE A 7 13.38 34.62 -7.98
N VAL A 8 13.45 35.42 -9.05
CA VAL A 8 13.01 35.01 -10.40
C VAL A 8 13.87 33.87 -10.95
N TYR A 9 15.19 33.91 -10.73
CA TYR A 9 16.12 32.86 -11.15
C TYR A 9 15.90 31.54 -10.38
N LEU A 10 15.61 31.61 -9.07
CA LEU A 10 15.26 30.43 -8.26
C LEU A 10 13.93 29.81 -8.71
N PHE A 11 12.91 30.61 -9.02
CA PHE A 11 11.63 30.10 -9.52
C PHE A 11 11.78 29.40 -10.88
N SER A 12 12.54 30.00 -11.80
CA SER A 12 12.77 29.39 -13.12
C SER A 12 13.66 28.14 -13.06
N PHE A 13 14.52 28.00 -12.03
CA PHE A 13 15.26 26.76 -11.77
C PHE A 13 14.38 25.63 -11.23
N ILE A 14 13.36 25.96 -10.44
CA ILE A 14 12.41 24.97 -9.89
C ILE A 14 11.50 24.43 -11.01
N ASP A 15 11.04 25.30 -11.91
CA ASP A 15 10.26 24.90 -13.08
C ASP A 15 11.08 24.02 -14.06
N ALA A 16 12.40 24.19 -14.11
CA ALA A 16 13.29 23.39 -14.96
C ALA A 16 13.49 21.94 -14.46
N LEU A 17 13.15 21.62 -13.21
CA LEU A 17 13.32 20.29 -12.61
C LEU A 17 12.00 19.50 -12.50
N CYS A 18 10.88 20.13 -12.86
CA CYS A 18 9.55 19.57 -12.69
C CYS A 18 8.87 19.40 -14.05
N ASN A 19 8.56 18.14 -14.40
CA ASN A 19 7.81 17.86 -15.61
C ASN A 19 6.32 17.98 -15.33
N ILE A 20 5.70 19.05 -15.84
CA ILE A 20 4.24 19.18 -15.85
C ILE A 20 3.67 18.20 -16.88
N ILE A 21 2.71 17.38 -16.44
CA ILE A 21 1.99 16.41 -17.27
C ILE A 21 0.50 16.71 -17.20
N ASN A 22 -0.08 16.98 -18.37
CA ASN A 22 -1.49 17.30 -18.53
C ASN A 22 -2.31 16.20 -19.21
N ASN A 23 -1.65 15.29 -19.93
CA ASN A 23 -2.31 14.28 -20.73
C ASN A 23 -1.45 13.02 -20.91
N LYS A 24 -2.07 11.99 -21.51
CA LYS A 24 -1.46 10.67 -21.72
C LYS A 24 -0.17 10.74 -22.55
N ASN A 25 -0.16 11.53 -23.63
CA ASN A 25 0.98 11.59 -24.54
C ASN A 25 2.19 12.22 -23.85
N GLU A 26 1.98 13.31 -23.10
CA GLU A 26 3.02 13.92 -22.27
C GLU A 26 3.54 12.96 -21.21
N PHE A 27 2.66 12.16 -20.59
CA PHE A 27 3.09 11.18 -19.60
C PHE A 27 4.03 10.16 -20.24
N ILE A 28 3.61 9.54 -21.35
CA ILE A 28 4.38 8.50 -22.03
C ILE A 28 5.73 9.04 -22.52
N SER A 29 5.75 10.24 -23.10
CA SER A 29 7.01 10.79 -23.62
C SER A 29 7.99 11.17 -22.52
N LYS A 30 7.50 11.69 -21.38
CA LYS A 30 8.35 12.29 -20.35
C LYS A 30 8.77 11.34 -19.23
N ILE A 31 8.03 10.26 -18.97
CA ILE A 31 8.14 9.52 -17.70
C ILE A 31 9.49 8.81 -17.45
N ASN A 32 10.27 8.59 -18.50
CA ASN A 32 11.63 8.03 -18.41
C ASN A 32 12.71 9.02 -18.87
N GLU A 33 12.37 10.30 -18.99
CA GLU A 33 13.37 11.35 -19.17
C GLU A 33 14.11 11.60 -17.85
N ASN A 34 15.14 12.47 -17.88
CA ASN A 34 15.99 12.77 -16.73
C ASN A 34 15.29 13.54 -15.58
N ALA A 35 13.96 13.66 -15.61
CA ALA A 35 13.21 14.29 -14.54
C ALA A 35 12.91 13.30 -13.41
N GLU A 36 13.07 13.78 -12.18
CA GLU A 36 12.70 13.02 -10.98
C GLU A 36 11.26 13.31 -10.54
N ILE A 37 10.73 14.49 -10.88
CA ILE A 37 9.43 14.97 -10.39
C ILE A 37 8.48 15.20 -11.56
N TYR A 38 7.30 14.59 -11.45
CA TYR A 38 6.22 14.64 -12.43
C TYR A 38 4.96 15.20 -11.79
N ASN A 39 4.59 16.41 -12.18
CA ASN A 39 3.43 17.10 -11.65
C ASN A 39 2.19 16.80 -12.50
N ILE A 40 1.24 16.06 -11.93
CA ILE A 40 0.01 15.63 -12.59
C ILE A 40 -1.06 16.68 -12.36
N GLN A 41 -1.44 17.44 -13.39
CA GLN A 41 -2.40 18.54 -13.22
C GLN A 41 -3.86 18.14 -13.42
N ASN A 42 -4.11 17.16 -14.29
CA ASN A 42 -5.46 16.78 -14.71
C ASN A 42 -5.64 15.25 -14.63
N GLU A 43 -6.84 14.79 -14.95
CA GLU A 43 -7.10 13.36 -15.19
C GLU A 43 -6.35 12.91 -16.47
N ILE A 44 -5.52 11.90 -16.30
CA ILE A 44 -4.81 11.21 -17.37
C ILE A 44 -5.41 9.82 -17.52
N VAL A 45 -6.07 9.58 -18.64
CA VAL A 45 -6.72 8.31 -18.95
C VAL A 45 -5.87 7.48 -19.90
N PHE A 46 -5.61 6.23 -19.51
CA PHE A 46 -4.93 5.22 -20.31
C PHE A 46 -5.93 4.15 -20.72
N ASP A 47 -6.12 4.03 -22.02
CA ASP A 47 -6.98 3.05 -22.70
C ASP A 47 -6.20 1.86 -23.30
N ASN A 48 -4.87 1.93 -23.29
CA ASN A 48 -4.00 0.87 -23.80
C ASN A 48 -3.68 -0.19 -22.73
N HIS A 49 -3.31 -1.37 -23.21
CA HIS A 49 -3.03 -2.55 -22.37
C HIS A 49 -1.54 -2.67 -22.00
N ASP A 50 -0.69 -1.77 -22.52
CA ASP A 50 0.75 -1.85 -22.32
C ASP A 50 1.15 -1.44 -20.92
N ILE A 51 2.07 -2.22 -20.34
CA ILE A 51 2.68 -1.91 -19.06
C ILE A 51 3.63 -0.72 -19.23
N ILE A 52 3.42 0.33 -18.45
CA ILE A 52 4.35 1.46 -18.38
C ILE A 52 5.51 1.06 -17.48
N ASN A 53 6.70 0.97 -18.06
CA ASN A 53 7.93 0.63 -17.35
C ASN A 53 8.65 1.90 -16.91
N ILE A 54 8.93 2.01 -15.61
CA ILE A 54 9.65 3.14 -15.02
C ILE A 54 11.08 2.70 -14.70
N ASN A 55 12.04 3.33 -15.38
CA ASN A 55 13.47 2.98 -15.32
C ASN A 55 14.32 4.06 -14.63
N SER A 56 13.74 5.21 -14.32
CA SER A 56 14.40 6.30 -13.62
C SER A 56 14.84 5.87 -12.22
N ARG A 57 16.00 6.33 -11.77
CA ARG A 57 16.52 5.98 -10.44
C ARG A 57 15.62 6.47 -9.30
N LYS A 58 14.98 7.60 -9.51
CA LYS A 58 14.05 8.22 -8.57
C LYS A 58 12.88 8.81 -9.35
N VAL A 59 11.68 8.66 -8.80
CA VAL A 59 10.45 9.15 -9.42
C VAL A 59 9.48 9.64 -8.37
N SER A 60 8.85 10.78 -8.63
CA SER A 60 7.85 11.37 -7.77
C SER A 60 6.65 11.82 -8.60
N PHE A 61 5.51 11.18 -8.42
CA PHE A 61 4.23 11.62 -8.96
C PHE A 61 3.55 12.52 -7.94
N ILE A 62 3.39 13.80 -8.27
CA ILE A 62 2.80 14.79 -7.37
C ILE A 62 1.57 15.38 -8.03
N GLY A 63 0.41 15.20 -7.39
CA GLY A 63 -0.80 15.92 -7.74
C GLY A 63 -0.84 17.31 -7.10
N ASN A 64 -1.47 18.25 -7.81
CA ASN A 64 -1.72 19.62 -7.34
C ASN A 64 -3.14 19.81 -6.80
N SER A 65 -4.07 18.90 -7.09
CA SER A 65 -5.47 19.01 -6.71
C SER A 65 -6.13 17.63 -6.58
N ASN A 66 -7.39 17.60 -6.14
CA ASN A 66 -8.20 16.39 -6.16
C ASN A 66 -8.48 15.86 -7.57
N ASP A 67 -8.25 16.68 -8.60
CA ASP A 67 -8.44 16.34 -10.01
C ASP A 67 -7.17 15.76 -10.66
N SER A 68 -6.08 15.68 -9.90
CA SER A 68 -4.87 14.97 -10.30
C SER A 68 -5.12 13.46 -10.26
N ILE A 69 -5.46 12.87 -11.41
CA ILE A 69 -5.84 11.46 -11.50
C ILE A 69 -5.00 10.76 -12.55
N ILE A 70 -4.43 9.60 -12.22
CA ILE A 70 -3.96 8.63 -13.22
C ILE A 70 -4.94 7.46 -13.24
N LYS A 71 -5.57 7.23 -14.39
CA LYS A 71 -6.64 6.23 -14.54
C LYS A 71 -6.33 5.29 -15.69
N PHE A 72 -6.23 4.02 -15.37
CA PHE A 72 -6.16 2.94 -16.34
C PHE A 72 -7.56 2.34 -16.51
N LEU A 73 -8.04 2.26 -17.76
CA LEU A 73 -9.34 1.65 -18.06
C LEU A 73 -9.32 0.13 -17.93
N ASN A 74 -8.17 -0.49 -18.17
CA ASN A 74 -7.96 -1.91 -17.91
C ASN A 74 -7.23 -2.10 -16.57
N THR A 75 -7.92 -2.67 -15.60
CA THR A 75 -7.39 -2.95 -14.25
C THR A 75 -7.21 -4.43 -13.96
N SER A 76 -7.24 -5.30 -14.98
CA SER A 76 -7.08 -6.75 -14.80
C SER A 76 -5.61 -7.22 -14.71
N SER A 77 -4.66 -6.33 -15.00
CA SER A 77 -3.22 -6.61 -14.97
C SER A 77 -2.44 -5.43 -14.39
N ILE A 78 -1.12 -5.63 -14.19
CA ILE A 78 -0.21 -4.54 -13.80
C ILE A 78 -0.22 -3.45 -14.86
N ASN A 79 -0.37 -2.19 -14.44
CA ASN A 79 -0.36 -1.02 -15.32
C ASN A 79 0.98 -0.29 -15.31
N ILE A 80 1.58 -0.10 -14.12
CA ILE A 80 2.90 0.53 -13.97
C ILE A 80 3.84 -0.45 -13.27
N SER A 81 5.02 -0.67 -13.85
CA SER A 81 6.08 -1.47 -13.26
C SER A 81 7.31 -0.61 -13.01
N PHE A 82 7.69 -0.48 -11.74
CA PHE A 82 8.94 0.15 -11.32
C PHE A 82 10.05 -0.91 -11.32
N HIS A 83 11.10 -0.65 -12.09
CA HIS A 83 12.23 -1.57 -12.24
C HIS A 83 13.20 -1.46 -11.06
N GLU A 84 14.10 -2.43 -10.95
CA GLU A 84 15.05 -2.58 -9.83
C GLU A 84 15.98 -1.40 -9.58
N ASN A 85 16.23 -0.59 -10.60
CA ASN A 85 17.08 0.59 -10.46
C ASN A 85 16.32 1.82 -9.92
N CYS A 86 14.99 1.76 -9.81
CA CYS A 86 14.15 2.82 -9.26
C CYS A 86 14.17 2.77 -7.73
N ASP A 87 15.25 3.25 -7.11
CA ASP A 87 15.47 3.18 -5.67
C ASP A 87 14.35 3.88 -4.88
N ASP A 88 13.96 5.10 -5.31
CA ASP A 88 13.09 6.01 -4.54
C ASP A 88 11.84 6.38 -5.33
N ILE A 89 10.68 5.96 -4.84
CA ILE A 89 9.38 6.19 -5.45
C ILE A 89 8.49 6.93 -4.47
N GLU A 90 7.89 8.03 -4.93
CA GLU A 90 6.92 8.80 -4.18
C GLU A 90 5.67 9.07 -5.01
N ILE A 91 4.50 8.85 -4.41
CA ILE A 91 3.19 9.17 -4.99
C ILE A 91 2.46 10.01 -3.96
N ARG A 92 2.07 11.23 -4.35
CA ARG A 92 1.59 12.22 -3.40
C ARG A 92 0.41 13.02 -3.95
N ASN A 93 -0.58 13.29 -3.08
CA ASN A 93 -1.68 14.24 -3.32
C ASN A 93 -2.48 13.96 -4.61
N MET A 94 -2.81 12.71 -4.89
CA MET A 94 -3.47 12.35 -6.15
C MET A 94 -4.35 11.11 -6.04
N ASN A 95 -5.19 10.89 -7.04
CA ASN A 95 -5.97 9.67 -7.17
C ASN A 95 -5.35 8.76 -8.24
N ILE A 96 -5.35 7.46 -7.97
CA ILE A 96 -4.87 6.44 -8.89
C ILE A 96 -5.96 5.39 -9.04
N ILE A 97 -6.27 5.03 -10.28
CA ILE A 97 -7.06 3.85 -10.62
C ILE A 97 -6.18 2.96 -11.50
N GLY A 98 -5.65 1.89 -10.94
CA GLY A 98 -4.75 0.97 -11.63
C GLY A 98 -3.76 0.27 -10.70
N ASN A 99 -3.01 -0.68 -11.26
CA ASN A 99 -2.24 -1.65 -10.50
C ASN A 99 -0.73 -1.43 -10.67
N PHE A 100 0.02 -1.55 -9.57
CA PHE A 100 1.46 -1.30 -9.56
C PHE A 100 2.29 -2.55 -9.26
N LYS A 101 3.47 -2.61 -9.85
CA LYS A 101 4.49 -3.60 -9.51
C LYS A 101 5.78 -2.91 -9.13
N PHE A 102 6.33 -3.29 -7.98
CA PHE A 102 7.59 -2.79 -7.45
C PHE A 102 8.59 -3.94 -7.36
N ASN A 103 9.75 -3.79 -7.99
CA ASN A 103 10.79 -4.80 -8.04
C ASN A 103 12.05 -4.25 -7.37
N ASN A 104 12.47 -4.80 -6.25
CA ASN A 104 13.72 -4.46 -5.54
C ASN A 104 13.90 -2.96 -5.21
N ASN A 105 12.81 -2.17 -5.19
CA ASN A 105 12.87 -0.75 -4.88
C ASN A 105 13.17 -0.54 -3.40
N LYS A 106 13.92 0.51 -3.03
CA LYS A 106 14.37 0.74 -1.64
C LYS A 106 13.34 1.51 -0.82
N SER A 107 12.71 2.52 -1.39
CA SER A 107 11.76 3.38 -0.69
C SER A 107 10.54 3.62 -1.56
N ILE A 108 9.37 3.19 -1.09
CA ILE A 108 8.08 3.43 -1.76
C ILE A 108 7.20 4.21 -0.80
N LYS A 109 6.71 5.38 -1.23
CA LYS A 109 5.90 6.28 -0.39
C LYS A 109 4.58 6.63 -1.07
N PHE A 110 3.49 6.41 -0.35
CA PHE A 110 2.16 6.93 -0.66
C PHE A 110 1.78 7.95 0.40
N VAL A 111 1.54 9.20 -0.02
CA VAL A 111 1.27 10.32 0.88
C VAL A 111 0.03 11.07 0.41
N ASN A 112 -1.07 11.00 1.17
CA ASN A 112 -2.34 11.62 0.79
C ASN A 112 -2.80 11.16 -0.61
N VAL A 113 -2.85 9.84 -0.82
CA VAL A 113 -3.25 9.21 -2.09
C VAL A 113 -4.59 8.51 -1.91
N THR A 114 -5.48 8.64 -2.90
CA THR A 114 -6.60 7.70 -3.07
C THR A 114 -6.22 6.67 -4.11
N TYR A 115 -5.96 5.43 -3.68
CA TYR A 115 -5.51 4.34 -4.53
C TYR A 115 -6.64 3.32 -4.72
N ASN A 116 -7.06 3.09 -5.97
CA ASN A 116 -8.01 2.06 -6.35
C ASN A 116 -7.33 1.05 -7.29
N GLY A 117 -7.03 -0.14 -6.76
CA GLY A 117 -6.22 -1.12 -7.45
C GLY A 117 -5.55 -2.06 -6.46
N PHE A 118 -4.63 -2.88 -6.96
CA PHE A 118 -3.72 -3.69 -6.16
C PHE A 118 -2.27 -3.40 -6.53
N PHE A 119 -1.35 -3.69 -5.60
CA PHE A 119 0.07 -3.63 -5.93
C PHE A 119 0.82 -4.84 -5.40
N ILE A 120 1.90 -5.19 -6.10
CA ILE A 120 2.80 -6.27 -5.72
C ILE A 120 4.20 -5.68 -5.57
N SER A 121 4.77 -5.79 -4.37
CA SER A 121 6.11 -5.33 -4.04
C SER A 121 6.99 -6.50 -3.65
N ASN A 122 8.01 -6.79 -4.46
CA ASN A 122 8.94 -7.88 -4.18
C ASN A 122 10.37 -7.35 -4.04
N ASN A 123 10.97 -7.55 -2.87
CA ASN A 123 12.38 -7.26 -2.63
C ASN A 123 13.18 -8.55 -2.41
N LYS A 124 13.99 -8.94 -3.39
CA LYS A 124 14.90 -10.08 -3.27
C LYS A 124 16.22 -9.71 -2.60
N ILE A 125 16.49 -8.41 -2.42
CA ILE A 125 17.73 -7.91 -1.81
C ILE A 125 17.52 -7.74 -0.31
N LEU A 126 17.70 -8.83 0.42
CA LEU A 126 17.40 -8.94 1.85
C LEU A 126 18.31 -8.07 2.74
N THR A 127 19.51 -7.73 2.27
CA THR A 127 20.45 -6.87 3.00
C THR A 127 20.03 -5.40 3.03
N ASN A 128 19.16 -4.98 2.10
CA ASN A 128 18.67 -3.60 2.07
C ASN A 128 17.61 -3.39 3.13
N ASN A 129 17.64 -2.23 3.78
CA ASN A 129 16.56 -1.79 4.67
C ASN A 129 15.43 -1.15 3.84
N SER A 130 14.81 -1.93 2.97
CA SER A 130 13.77 -1.43 2.07
C SER A 130 12.47 -1.14 2.83
N THR A 131 11.75 -0.10 2.41
CA THR A 131 10.58 0.43 3.13
C THR A 131 9.40 0.70 2.20
N ILE A 132 8.20 0.44 2.70
CA ILE A 132 6.93 0.93 2.15
C ILE A 132 6.26 1.79 3.21
N GLN A 133 5.96 3.04 2.86
CA GLN A 133 5.27 3.99 3.74
C GLN A 133 3.93 4.39 3.12
N ILE A 134 2.85 4.24 3.88
CA ILE A 134 1.51 4.65 3.48
C ILE A 134 0.98 5.61 4.55
N SER A 135 0.75 6.86 4.17
CA SER A 135 0.38 7.91 5.12
C SER A 135 -0.79 8.75 4.63
N SER A 136 -1.74 9.01 5.53
CA SER A 136 -2.93 9.85 5.25
C SER A 136 -3.66 9.46 3.98
N SER A 137 -3.69 8.17 3.64
CA SER A 137 -4.14 7.69 2.34
C SER A 137 -5.36 6.78 2.44
N LYS A 138 -6.09 6.66 1.33
CA LYS A 138 -7.25 5.78 1.18
C LYS A 138 -6.96 4.73 0.11
N PHE A 139 -7.03 3.47 0.48
CA PHE A 139 -6.75 2.33 -0.39
C PHE A 139 -8.01 1.47 -0.56
N GLN A 140 -8.42 1.26 -1.79
CA GLN A 140 -9.57 0.42 -2.14
C GLN A 140 -9.10 -0.67 -3.09
N LEU A 141 -9.40 -1.93 -2.76
CA LEU A 141 -9.13 -3.04 -3.67
C LEU A 141 -9.98 -2.89 -4.93
N SER A 142 -9.38 -3.13 -6.09
CA SER A 142 -10.12 -3.34 -7.33
C SER A 142 -10.93 -4.65 -7.23
N ASN A 143 -11.87 -4.87 -8.14
CA ASN A 143 -12.64 -6.14 -8.20
C ASN A 143 -11.83 -7.34 -8.72
N GLU A 144 -10.50 -7.28 -8.62
CA GLU A 144 -9.57 -8.34 -9.01
C GLU A 144 -9.29 -9.31 -7.85
N TYR A 145 -8.73 -10.47 -8.16
CA TYR A 145 -8.38 -11.52 -7.18
C TYR A 145 -7.01 -11.32 -6.52
N ASN A 146 -6.48 -10.10 -6.50
CA ASN A 146 -5.20 -9.76 -5.86
C ASN A 146 -5.40 -8.67 -4.80
N GLY A 147 -4.68 -8.83 -3.68
CA GLY A 147 -4.59 -7.85 -2.61
C GLY A 147 -3.32 -7.01 -2.72
N TYR A 148 -3.00 -6.26 -1.68
CA TYR A 148 -1.71 -5.60 -1.54
C TYR A 148 -0.67 -6.62 -1.07
N GLU A 149 0.23 -7.03 -1.96
CA GLU A 149 1.24 -8.05 -1.66
C GLU A 149 2.62 -7.41 -1.44
N ILE A 150 3.20 -7.65 -0.28
CA ILE A 150 4.45 -7.02 0.17
C ILE A 150 5.41 -8.11 0.64
N TYR A 151 6.54 -8.24 -0.05
CA TYR A 151 7.55 -9.24 0.25
C TYR A 151 8.89 -8.60 0.62
N ASN A 152 9.39 -8.89 1.82
CA ASN A 152 10.72 -8.46 2.31
C ASN A 152 10.92 -6.93 2.45
N TYR A 153 9.91 -6.25 2.99
CA TYR A 153 9.93 -4.82 3.28
C TYR A 153 9.62 -4.55 4.76
N ASN A 154 10.19 -3.46 5.29
CA ASN A 154 9.56 -2.82 6.44
C ASN A 154 8.35 -2.02 5.96
N VAL A 155 7.27 -2.08 6.72
CA VAL A 155 6.00 -1.45 6.37
C VAL A 155 5.62 -0.46 7.46
N ASP A 156 5.29 0.76 7.07
CA ASP A 156 4.77 1.79 7.97
C ASP A 156 3.47 2.37 7.41
N ILE A 157 2.37 2.11 8.11
CA ILE A 157 1.02 2.55 7.74
C ILE A 157 0.52 3.49 8.83
N LYS A 158 0.19 4.73 8.45
CA LYS A 158 -0.23 5.78 9.38
C LYS A 158 -1.44 6.55 8.88
N ASN A 159 -2.42 6.77 9.75
CA ASN A 159 -3.56 7.65 9.46
C ASN A 159 -4.27 7.29 8.14
N SER A 160 -4.38 5.99 7.83
CA SER A 160 -4.83 5.53 6.51
C SER A 160 -6.04 4.61 6.62
N SER A 161 -6.82 4.53 5.55
CA SER A 161 -8.02 3.70 5.49
C SER A 161 -7.95 2.71 4.34
N PHE A 162 -8.31 1.46 4.60
CA PHE A 162 -8.27 0.37 3.63
C PHE A 162 -9.63 -0.30 3.51
N TYR A 163 -10.05 -0.54 2.27
CA TYR A 163 -11.36 -1.04 1.92
C TYR A 163 -11.22 -2.28 1.03
N GLY A 164 -11.85 -3.37 1.45
CA GLY A 164 -12.00 -4.58 0.68
C GLY A 164 -12.89 -4.42 -0.56
N ASN A 165 -13.02 -5.50 -1.31
CA ASN A 165 -13.90 -5.66 -2.46
C ASN A 165 -14.94 -6.76 -2.17
N ASN A 166 -15.62 -7.25 -3.21
CA ASN A 166 -16.61 -8.32 -3.08
C ASN A 166 -16.04 -9.71 -3.38
N ASN A 167 -14.72 -9.85 -3.50
CA ASN A 167 -14.08 -11.14 -3.77
C ASN A 167 -13.82 -11.87 -2.45
N TYR A 168 -14.43 -13.05 -2.30
CA TYR A 168 -14.29 -13.88 -1.12
C TYR A 168 -12.90 -14.51 -1.01
N ASN A 169 -12.48 -14.84 0.22
CA ASN A 169 -11.22 -15.55 0.51
C ASN A 169 -9.96 -14.86 -0.01
N LEU A 170 -9.99 -13.53 -0.08
CA LEU A 170 -8.84 -12.71 -0.45
C LEU A 170 -8.35 -11.94 0.77
N PHE A 171 -7.05 -11.94 1.02
CA PHE A 171 -6.44 -10.98 1.94
C PHE A 171 -6.41 -9.60 1.30
N LEU A 172 -6.88 -8.59 2.03
CA LEU A 172 -6.70 -7.21 1.62
C LEU A 172 -5.21 -6.86 1.54
N MET A 173 -4.41 -7.32 2.49
CA MET A 173 -2.97 -7.14 2.49
C MET A 173 -2.24 -8.40 2.97
N LYS A 174 -1.14 -8.74 2.29
CA LYS A 174 -0.22 -9.81 2.66
C LYS A 174 1.19 -9.23 2.81
N ILE A 175 1.77 -9.34 4.00
CA ILE A 175 3.15 -8.95 4.31
C ILE A 175 3.92 -10.22 4.67
N GLU A 176 4.84 -10.63 3.82
CA GLU A 176 5.61 -11.86 4.03
C GLU A 176 7.10 -11.58 3.91
N ASN A 177 7.85 -11.90 4.97
CA ASN A 177 9.30 -11.78 4.98
C ASN A 177 9.94 -13.17 5.03
N GLU A 178 11.21 -13.26 4.66
CA GLU A 178 12.00 -14.48 4.81
C GLU A 178 12.23 -14.83 6.29
N GLU A 179 12.26 -16.12 6.62
CA GLU A 179 12.38 -16.65 7.99
C GLU A 179 13.57 -16.04 8.76
N ASN A 180 14.70 -15.90 8.08
CA ASN A 180 15.95 -15.36 8.66
C ASN A 180 16.07 -13.83 8.54
N ASN A 181 15.01 -13.13 8.13
CA ASN A 181 15.03 -11.69 7.89
C ASN A 181 13.77 -10.99 8.43
N PHE A 182 13.61 -11.01 9.75
CA PHE A 182 12.52 -10.31 10.42
C PHE A 182 12.51 -8.81 10.08
N ARG A 183 11.36 -8.32 9.63
CA ARG A 183 11.13 -6.88 9.38
C ARG A 183 10.10 -6.31 10.33
N ASN A 184 10.02 -4.99 10.36
CA ASN A 184 9.04 -4.28 11.16
C ASN A 184 7.83 -3.89 10.32
N SER A 185 6.64 -4.13 10.88
CA SER A 185 5.35 -3.74 10.32
C SER A 185 4.61 -2.88 11.35
N ASN A 186 4.57 -1.58 11.12
CA ASN A 186 3.94 -0.61 12.00
C ASN A 186 2.60 -0.16 11.39
N ILE A 187 1.52 -0.28 12.15
CA ILE A 187 0.18 0.16 11.75
C ILE A 187 -0.37 1.07 12.85
N ASN A 188 -0.66 2.32 12.50
CA ASN A 188 -1.04 3.33 13.48
C ASN A 188 -2.18 4.24 13.00
N TYR A 189 -3.12 4.56 13.89
CA TYR A 189 -4.25 5.47 13.60
C TYR A 189 -5.00 5.10 12.32
N SER A 190 -5.18 3.80 12.05
CA SER A 190 -5.66 3.34 10.75
C SER A 190 -6.97 2.56 10.87
N PHE A 191 -7.66 2.46 9.74
CA PHE A 191 -8.96 1.80 9.64
C PHE A 191 -8.97 0.80 8.49
N PHE A 192 -9.46 -0.41 8.76
CA PHE A 192 -9.52 -1.49 7.79
C PHE A 192 -10.95 -2.05 7.78
N THR A 193 -11.53 -2.24 6.60
CA THR A 193 -12.82 -2.93 6.45
C THR A 193 -12.87 -3.88 5.26
N GLY A 194 -13.46 -5.06 5.44
CA GLY A 194 -13.47 -6.16 4.45
C GLY A 194 -14.79 -6.41 3.74
N ASN A 195 -15.83 -5.61 4.02
CA ASN A 195 -17.19 -5.79 3.48
C ASN A 195 -17.79 -7.21 3.64
N TYR A 196 -17.34 -7.97 4.65
CA TYR A 196 -17.65 -9.39 4.88
C TYR A 196 -17.27 -10.34 3.73
N CYS A 197 -16.35 -9.94 2.86
CA CYS A 197 -15.86 -10.78 1.78
C CYS A 197 -14.35 -11.07 1.92
N ASN A 198 -13.58 -10.09 2.36
CA ASN A 198 -12.13 -10.22 2.48
C ASN A 198 -11.70 -10.54 3.91
N SER A 199 -10.50 -11.11 4.06
CA SER A 199 -9.72 -11.07 5.30
C SER A 199 -8.81 -9.84 5.30
N ALA A 200 -8.42 -9.27 6.44
CA ALA A 200 -7.69 -8.00 6.45
C ALA A 200 -6.21 -8.16 6.11
N VAL A 201 -5.40 -8.58 7.08
CA VAL A 201 -3.94 -8.54 6.95
C VAL A 201 -3.34 -9.87 7.39
N SER A 202 -2.60 -10.51 6.48
CA SER A 202 -1.74 -11.64 6.79
C SER A 202 -0.30 -11.17 6.91
N ILE A 203 0.36 -11.47 8.03
CA ILE A 203 1.74 -11.07 8.32
C ILE A 203 2.55 -12.29 8.73
N SER A 204 3.71 -12.47 8.10
CA SER A 204 4.66 -13.54 8.41
C SER A 204 6.06 -13.00 8.70
N TYR A 205 6.78 -13.63 9.63
CA TYR A 205 8.20 -13.34 9.94
C TYR A 205 8.48 -11.86 10.19
N SER A 206 7.68 -11.25 11.07
CA SER A 206 7.70 -9.80 11.32
C SER A 206 7.55 -9.47 12.79
N ASN A 207 8.11 -8.32 13.20
CA ASN A 207 7.69 -7.63 14.40
C ASN A 207 6.56 -6.67 14.01
N ILE A 208 5.37 -6.86 14.58
CA ILE A 208 4.19 -6.05 14.31
C ILE A 208 3.91 -5.17 15.53
N ILE A 209 3.73 -3.87 15.26
CA ILE A 209 3.21 -2.91 16.23
C ILE A 209 1.93 -2.33 15.63
N CYS A 210 0.80 -2.58 16.29
CA CYS A 210 -0.50 -2.12 15.86
C CYS A 210 -1.13 -1.26 16.95
N THR A 211 -1.37 0.01 16.66
CA THR A 211 -1.83 0.99 17.65
C THR A 211 -2.97 1.86 17.14
N TYR A 212 -3.94 2.18 17.99
CA TYR A 212 -5.07 3.05 17.65
C TYR A 212 -5.73 2.70 16.32
N THR A 213 -5.93 1.40 16.07
CA THR A 213 -6.34 0.87 14.77
C THR A 213 -7.59 0.02 14.91
N LYS A 214 -8.51 0.15 13.95
CA LYS A 214 -9.76 -0.61 13.92
C LYS A 214 -9.84 -1.51 12.70
N PHE A 215 -10.23 -2.77 12.92
CA PHE A 215 -10.54 -3.75 11.88
C PHE A 215 -12.00 -4.16 11.99
N GLU A 216 -12.78 -3.95 10.91
CA GLU A 216 -14.20 -4.32 10.92
C GLU A 216 -14.69 -5.06 9.69
N LYS A 217 -15.73 -5.89 9.88
CA LYS A 217 -16.45 -6.54 8.77
C LYS A 217 -15.53 -7.37 7.90
N PHE A 218 -14.60 -8.10 8.49
CA PHE A 218 -13.78 -9.07 7.76
C PHE A 218 -14.37 -10.47 7.82
N PHE A 219 -14.18 -11.21 6.74
CA PHE A 219 -14.56 -12.60 6.57
C PHE A 219 -13.36 -13.42 6.13
N SER A 220 -13.10 -14.54 6.80
CA SER A 220 -12.11 -15.52 6.38
C SER A 220 -12.75 -16.88 6.19
N GLY A 221 -12.94 -17.32 4.95
CA GLY A 221 -13.45 -18.67 4.68
C GLY A 221 -12.43 -19.78 4.94
N ARG A 222 -12.88 -21.03 4.82
CA ARG A 222 -12.07 -22.24 5.08
C ARG A 222 -10.77 -22.32 4.27
N GLU A 223 -10.75 -21.76 3.06
CA GLU A 223 -9.56 -21.76 2.19
C GLU A 223 -8.38 -21.01 2.80
N LEU A 224 -8.65 -19.92 3.51
CA LEU A 224 -7.61 -19.15 4.19
C LEU A 224 -7.20 -19.78 5.53
N ASN A 225 -8.13 -20.53 6.17
CA ASN A 225 -7.96 -21.18 7.49
C ASN A 225 -7.29 -20.29 8.54
N SER A 226 -7.99 -19.24 8.96
CA SER A 226 -7.39 -17.95 9.24
C SER A 226 -8.30 -17.07 10.10
N GLY A 227 -7.75 -16.09 10.84
CA GLY A 227 -8.57 -15.08 11.51
C GLY A 227 -9.26 -14.17 10.51
N GLY A 228 -10.45 -13.65 10.85
CA GLY A 228 -11.18 -12.73 9.99
C GLY A 228 -10.34 -11.49 9.68
N ALA A 229 -9.87 -10.79 10.70
CA ALA A 229 -9.11 -9.55 10.53
C ALA A 229 -7.60 -9.79 10.39
N LEU A 230 -6.97 -10.49 11.34
CA LEU A 230 -5.52 -10.65 11.36
C LEU A 230 -5.09 -12.11 11.34
N ASN A 231 -4.04 -12.36 10.56
CA ASN A 231 -3.31 -13.61 10.55
C ASN A 231 -1.85 -13.35 10.81
N LEU A 232 -1.32 -13.93 11.88
CA LEU A 232 0.02 -13.67 12.34
C LEU A 232 0.80 -14.98 12.46
N PHE A 233 1.79 -15.14 11.59
CA PHE A 233 2.62 -16.34 11.48
C PHE A 233 4.08 -16.03 11.83
N TYR A 234 4.65 -16.71 12.82
CA TYR A 234 6.05 -16.47 13.21
C TYR A 234 6.31 -14.97 13.48
N THR A 235 5.48 -14.35 14.30
CA THR A 235 5.56 -12.91 14.58
C THR A 235 5.84 -12.61 16.05
N ARG A 236 6.42 -11.43 16.30
CA ARG A 236 6.34 -10.76 17.61
C ARG A 236 5.34 -9.63 17.50
N ASN A 237 4.38 -9.55 18.42
CA ASN A 237 3.25 -8.65 18.29
C ASN A 237 3.15 -7.69 19.48
N VAL A 238 2.86 -6.42 19.21
CA VAL A 238 2.47 -5.43 20.21
C VAL A 238 1.18 -4.79 19.75
N PHE A 239 0.13 -4.92 20.56
CA PHE A 239 -1.18 -4.31 20.32
C PHE A 239 -1.53 -3.31 21.40
N ASN A 240 -1.87 -2.08 20.99
CA ASN A 240 -2.27 -1.03 21.91
C ASN A 240 -3.45 -0.22 21.37
N ASN A 241 -4.58 -0.29 22.05
CA ASN A 241 -5.82 0.36 21.68
C ASN A 241 -6.26 -0.05 20.26
N THR A 242 -6.43 -1.36 20.07
CA THR A 242 -6.82 -1.95 18.79
C THR A 242 -8.23 -2.55 18.89
N ASP A 243 -9.11 -2.17 17.98
CA ASP A 243 -10.51 -2.57 17.98
C ASP A 243 -10.82 -3.56 16.86
N PHE A 244 -11.58 -4.60 17.19
CA PHE A 244 -12.07 -5.60 16.26
C PHE A 244 -13.60 -5.67 16.33
N GLU A 245 -14.29 -5.35 15.24
CA GLU A 245 -15.76 -5.29 15.22
C GLU A 245 -16.35 -6.07 14.05
N ASP A 246 -17.38 -6.88 14.32
CA ASP A 246 -18.15 -7.63 13.33
C ASP A 246 -17.27 -8.49 12.39
N ASN A 247 -16.28 -9.19 12.92
CA ASN A 247 -15.40 -10.06 12.11
C ASN A 247 -15.82 -11.53 12.25
N TYR A 248 -15.76 -12.27 11.15
CA TYR A 248 -16.16 -13.68 11.11
C TYR A 248 -15.07 -14.53 10.45
N SER A 249 -14.83 -15.70 11.01
CA SER A 249 -13.96 -16.71 10.39
C SER A 249 -14.64 -18.08 10.35
N GLU A 250 -14.51 -18.76 9.22
CA GLU A 250 -14.91 -20.16 9.12
C GLU A 250 -13.86 -21.14 9.70
N GLY A 251 -12.63 -20.67 9.90
CA GLY A 251 -11.54 -21.44 10.49
C GLY A 251 -11.31 -21.09 11.97
N ASP A 252 -10.11 -21.41 12.44
CA ASP A 252 -9.68 -21.03 13.79
C ASP A 252 -9.35 -19.52 13.84
N GLY A 253 -9.67 -18.89 14.97
CA GLY A 253 -9.13 -17.57 15.33
C GLY A 253 -10.11 -16.40 15.37
N GLY A 254 -11.38 -16.56 15.02
CA GLY A 254 -12.37 -15.46 15.12
C GLY A 254 -11.91 -14.20 14.38
N SER A 255 -11.47 -13.16 15.10
CA SER A 255 -10.83 -11.96 14.52
C SER A 255 -9.34 -12.12 14.24
N ILE A 256 -8.61 -12.87 15.06
CA ILE A 256 -7.14 -12.95 15.02
C ILE A 256 -6.71 -14.41 15.14
N SER A 257 -5.96 -14.90 14.17
CA SER A 257 -5.27 -16.18 14.28
C SER A 257 -3.78 -15.95 14.53
N PHE A 258 -3.28 -16.49 15.64
CA PHE A 258 -1.86 -16.55 15.97
C PHE A 258 -1.33 -17.96 15.70
N LYS A 259 -0.32 -18.09 14.86
CA LYS A 259 0.34 -19.36 14.56
C LYS A 259 1.84 -19.21 14.71
N TYR A 260 2.42 -19.98 15.64
CA TYR A 260 3.86 -19.93 15.95
C TYR A 260 4.35 -18.52 16.31
N SER A 261 3.52 -17.71 16.97
CA SER A 261 3.94 -16.40 17.45
C SER A 261 5.02 -16.57 18.54
N ILE A 262 6.08 -15.76 18.43
CA ILE A 262 7.23 -15.80 19.33
C ILE A 262 6.90 -15.12 20.65
N ASP A 263 6.25 -13.95 20.57
CA ASP A 263 5.83 -13.15 21.72
C ASP A 263 4.65 -12.25 21.32
N THR A 264 3.76 -11.95 22.27
CA THR A 264 2.60 -11.08 22.06
C THR A 264 2.31 -10.26 23.31
N GLU A 265 2.43 -8.95 23.19
CA GLU A 265 2.03 -7.96 24.21
C GLU A 265 0.71 -7.30 23.80
N ILE A 266 -0.27 -7.33 24.71
CA ILE A 266 -1.59 -6.71 24.50
C ILE A 266 -1.86 -5.79 25.68
N HIS A 267 -2.00 -4.49 25.39
CA HIS A 267 -2.34 -3.49 26.40
C HIS A 267 -3.84 -3.25 26.48
N ILE A 268 -4.43 -2.76 25.38
CA ILE A 268 -5.86 -2.47 25.26
C ILE A 268 -6.31 -3.02 23.91
N MET A 269 -7.27 -3.94 23.94
CA MET A 269 -7.86 -4.53 22.76
C MET A 269 -9.35 -4.77 23.00
N SER A 270 -10.19 -4.45 22.03
CA SER A 270 -11.62 -4.69 22.12
C SER A 270 -12.10 -5.62 21.02
N PHE A 271 -13.05 -6.49 21.35
CA PHE A 271 -13.72 -7.38 20.42
C PHE A 271 -15.23 -7.20 20.57
N LYS A 272 -15.90 -6.94 19.46
CA LYS A 272 -17.36 -6.77 19.41
C LYS A 272 -17.92 -7.56 18.25
N ASN A 273 -18.86 -8.46 18.52
CA ASN A 273 -19.51 -9.31 17.50
C ASN A 273 -18.53 -10.08 16.61
N THR A 274 -17.39 -10.49 17.18
CA THR A 274 -16.41 -11.34 16.50
C THR A 274 -16.73 -12.81 16.78
N THR A 275 -16.74 -13.67 15.76
CA THR A 275 -17.04 -15.12 15.93
C THR A 275 -16.21 -16.02 15.01
N SER A 276 -16.07 -17.30 15.37
CA SER A 276 -15.57 -18.38 14.50
C SER A 276 -16.51 -19.58 14.47
N THR A 277 -16.52 -20.36 13.40
CA THR A 277 -17.25 -21.65 13.39
C THR A 277 -16.51 -22.79 14.09
N VAL A 278 -15.19 -22.72 14.19
CA VAL A 278 -14.39 -23.69 14.94
C VAL A 278 -14.09 -23.08 16.31
N SER A 279 -14.38 -23.85 17.36
CA SER A 279 -14.21 -23.50 18.78
C SER A 279 -13.18 -24.39 19.45
#